data_AF-A0A512JNC9-F1
#
_entry.id   AF-A0A512JNC9-F1
#
_cell.length_a   1.000
_cell.length_b   1.000
_cell.length_c   1.000
_cell.angle_alpha   90.00
_cell.angle_beta   90.00
_cell.angle_gamma   90.00
#
_symmetry.space_group_name_H-M   'P 1'
#
loop_
_entity.id
_entity.type
_entity.pdbx_description
1 polymer ?
#
loop_
_entity_poly.entity_id
_entity_poly.type
_entity_poly.pdbx_seq_one_letter_code
_entity_poly.pdbx_strand_id
1 'polypeptide(L)'
;MAPTISPIPDPEPLSSKTRVSARGRLRTYFLTGVIVAGPLAITIYITWWIIALIDGWVKPLVPAMYLPDHYLPFSIPGLGLVIAFVAVTMLGFLTANLVGRSVVEFGEVLLARTPVISGLYRGLRQIFETLFSANGTSFRTVGLVQFPVKGTWSVVFLSAPAGTEVQSALARNDGRPEGEGHDYVGVFLPCAPNPTTGFFYYLPRSEIIELNISVDDAAKLVMSAGVIQPEDPQGRLNAMAATLRSAQSEQEQANEKARREPARQDASISM
;
A
#
# COMPACT_ATOMS: atom_id res chain seq x y z
N MET A 1 -62.95 -31.02 -33.87
CA MET A 1 -62.11 -29.90 -33.38
C MET A 1 -60.66 -30.31 -33.63
N ALA A 2 -60.05 -29.79 -34.71
CA ALA A 2 -58.68 -30.12 -35.08
C ALA A 2 -57.70 -29.17 -34.35
N PRO A 3 -56.58 -29.65 -33.79
CA PRO A 3 -55.62 -28.79 -33.12
C PRO A 3 -54.81 -27.98 -34.16
N THR A 4 -54.79 -26.66 -33.99
CA THR A 4 -53.98 -25.72 -34.76
C THR A 4 -52.51 -25.90 -34.44
N ILE A 5 -51.71 -26.34 -35.41
CA ILE A 5 -50.25 -26.45 -35.29
C ILE A 5 -49.67 -25.03 -35.49
N SER A 6 -49.01 -24.48 -34.47
CA SER A 6 -48.25 -23.23 -34.58
C SER A 6 -47.04 -23.42 -35.52
N PRO A 7 -46.71 -22.43 -36.37
CA PRO A 7 -45.60 -22.54 -37.30
C PRO A 7 -44.26 -22.55 -36.54
N ILE A 8 -43.31 -23.35 -37.03
CA ILE A 8 -41.95 -23.46 -36.53
C ILE A 8 -41.25 -22.10 -36.71
N PRO A 9 -40.64 -21.51 -35.67
CA PRO A 9 -39.90 -20.26 -35.82
C PRO A 9 -38.63 -20.49 -36.65
N ASP A 10 -38.36 -19.57 -37.58
CA ASP A 10 -37.20 -19.64 -38.47
C ASP A 10 -35.87 -19.66 -37.69
N PRO A 11 -34.84 -20.38 -38.18
CA PRO A 11 -33.54 -20.40 -37.52
C PRO A 11 -32.89 -19.01 -37.55
N GLU A 12 -32.46 -18.52 -36.38
CA GLU A 12 -31.80 -17.22 -36.26
C GLU A 12 -30.56 -17.11 -37.17
N PRO A 13 -30.34 -15.96 -37.83
CA PRO A 13 -29.18 -15.78 -38.69
C PRO A 13 -27.88 -15.81 -37.89
N LEU A 14 -26.93 -16.62 -38.37
CA LEU A 14 -25.61 -16.82 -37.79
C LEU A 14 -24.87 -15.48 -37.58
N SER A 15 -24.50 -15.24 -36.32
CA SER A 15 -23.72 -14.12 -35.80
C SER A 15 -22.66 -13.60 -36.79
N SER A 16 -22.86 -12.37 -37.27
CA SER A 16 -21.91 -11.68 -38.12
C SER A 16 -20.63 -11.36 -37.33
N LYS A 17 -19.50 -11.99 -37.71
CA LYS A 17 -18.18 -11.67 -37.16
C LYS A 17 -17.88 -10.20 -37.40
N THR A 18 -18.02 -9.37 -36.37
CA THR A 18 -17.66 -7.94 -36.41
C THR A 18 -16.18 -7.81 -36.79
N ARG A 19 -15.89 -7.29 -37.99
CA ARG A 19 -14.52 -7.06 -38.43
C ARG A 19 -13.94 -5.91 -37.62
N VAL A 20 -13.06 -6.21 -36.67
CA VAL A 20 -12.36 -5.20 -35.87
C VAL A 20 -11.54 -4.29 -36.81
N SER A 21 -11.88 -3.00 -36.85
CA SER A 21 -11.23 -1.99 -37.70
C SER A 21 -9.74 -1.88 -37.41
N ALA A 22 -8.90 -1.66 -38.44
CA ALA A 22 -7.44 -1.47 -38.29
C ALA A 22 -7.08 -0.34 -37.31
N ARG A 23 -7.92 0.70 -37.23
CA ARG A 23 -7.80 1.80 -36.26
C ARG A 23 -8.01 1.32 -34.83
N GLY A 24 -8.91 0.35 -34.63
CA GLY A 24 -9.15 -0.30 -33.34
C GLY A 24 -7.92 -1.06 -32.87
N ARG A 25 -7.31 -1.86 -33.76
CA ARG A 25 -6.10 -2.64 -33.45
C ARG A 25 -4.91 -1.75 -33.09
N LEU A 26 -4.69 -0.66 -33.84
CA LEU A 26 -3.62 0.29 -33.55
C LEU A 26 -3.81 0.96 -32.18
N ARG A 27 -5.06 1.35 -31.84
CA ARG A 27 -5.39 1.90 -30.52
C ARG A 27 -5.15 0.88 -29.41
N THR A 28 -5.56 -0.36 -29.60
CA THR A 28 -5.34 -1.43 -28.61
C THR A 28 -3.85 -1.65 -28.36
N TYR A 29 -3.01 -1.69 -29.40
CA TYR A 29 -1.58 -1.85 -29.24
C TYR A 29 -0.91 -0.64 -28.57
N PHE A 30 -1.31 0.58 -28.92
CA PHE A 30 -0.83 1.78 -28.24
C PHE A 30 -1.19 1.79 -26.76
N LEU A 31 -2.46 1.53 -26.41
CA LEU A 31 -2.92 1.47 -25.02
C LEU A 31 -2.22 0.37 -24.22
N THR A 32 -2.04 -0.80 -24.83
CA THR A 32 -1.29 -1.91 -24.21
C THR A 32 0.16 -1.49 -23.97
N GLY A 33 0.80 -0.82 -24.93
CA GLY A 33 2.15 -0.27 -24.78
C GLY A 33 2.25 0.74 -23.64
N VAL A 34 1.28 1.66 -23.50
CA VAL A 34 1.24 2.64 -22.41
C VAL A 34 1.03 1.98 -21.04
N ILE A 35 0.15 0.99 -20.95
CA ILE A 35 -0.11 0.26 -19.69
C ILE A 35 1.14 -0.48 -19.21
N VAL A 36 1.92 -1.05 -20.14
CA VAL A 36 3.14 -1.80 -19.80
C VAL A 36 4.34 -0.88 -19.56
N ALA A 37 4.58 0.09 -20.44
CA ALA A 37 5.76 0.96 -20.36
C ALA A 37 5.57 2.18 -19.45
N GLY A 38 4.34 2.62 -19.22
CA GLY A 38 4.00 3.82 -18.43
C GLY A 38 4.57 3.77 -17.00
N PRO A 39 4.32 2.72 -16.21
CA PRO A 39 4.87 2.61 -14.87
C PRO A 39 6.41 2.64 -14.85
N LEU A 40 7.06 1.98 -15.82
CA LEU A 40 8.52 1.98 -15.93
C LEU A 40 9.07 3.37 -16.30
N ALA A 41 8.44 4.06 -17.24
CA ALA A 41 8.83 5.41 -17.61
C ALA A 41 8.67 6.40 -16.44
N ILE A 42 7.55 6.30 -15.71
CA ILE A 42 7.27 7.14 -14.54
C ILE A 42 8.31 6.89 -13.44
N THR A 43 8.65 5.62 -13.14
CA THR A 43 9.66 5.29 -12.12
C THR A 43 11.04 5.82 -12.48
N ILE A 44 11.49 5.64 -13.74
CA ILE A 44 12.76 6.20 -14.23
C ILE A 44 12.75 7.73 -14.12
N TYR A 45 11.66 8.38 -14.54
CA TYR A 45 11.52 9.83 -14.48
C TYR A 45 11.59 10.36 -13.05
N ILE A 46 10.82 9.78 -12.12
CA ILE A 46 10.82 10.19 -10.71
C ILE A 46 12.20 9.97 -10.08
N THR A 47 12.84 8.82 -10.37
CA THR A 47 14.18 8.52 -9.87
C THR A 47 15.19 9.56 -10.35
N TRP A 48 15.17 9.88 -11.64
CA TRP A 48 16.04 10.91 -12.21
C TRP A 48 15.76 12.29 -11.62
N TRP A 49 14.48 12.63 -11.42
CA TRP A 49 14.07 13.90 -10.83
C TRP A 49 14.56 14.04 -9.39
N ILE A 50 14.46 13.01 -8.56
CA ILE A 50 14.96 13.02 -7.17
C ILE A 50 16.49 13.18 -7.15
N ILE A 51 17.21 12.44 -7.99
CA ILE A 51 18.67 12.55 -8.10
C ILE A 51 19.08 13.97 -8.49
N ALA A 52 18.46 14.53 -9.52
CA ALA A 52 18.74 15.89 -10.00
C ALA A 52 18.38 16.95 -8.95
N LEU A 53 17.28 16.76 -8.22
CA LEU A 53 16.87 17.62 -7.12
C LEU A 53 17.96 17.63 -6.03
N ILE A 54 18.35 16.46 -5.53
CA ILE A 54 19.35 16.37 -4.45
C ILE A 54 20.70 16.93 -4.91
N ASP A 55 21.16 16.57 -6.11
CA ASP A 55 22.39 17.13 -6.68
C ASP A 55 22.33 18.66 -6.78
N GLY A 56 21.19 19.22 -7.20
CA GLY A 56 20.99 20.67 -7.32
C GLY A 56 21.04 21.42 -5.99
N TRP A 57 20.62 20.78 -4.88
CA TRP A 57 20.72 21.37 -3.54
C TRP A 57 22.09 21.17 -2.90
N VAL A 58 22.72 20.01 -3.12
CA VAL A 58 23.93 19.59 -2.40
C VAL A 58 25.21 20.07 -3.09
N LYS A 59 25.34 19.92 -4.41
CA LYS A 59 26.57 20.31 -5.13
C LYS A 59 26.96 21.77 -4.89
N PRO A 60 26.05 22.76 -4.85
CA PRO A 60 26.41 24.15 -4.56
C PRO A 60 26.95 24.40 -3.15
N LEU A 61 26.66 23.51 -2.18
CA LEU A 61 27.16 23.61 -0.81
C LEU A 61 28.59 23.07 -0.68
N VAL A 62 29.04 22.29 -1.65
CA VAL A 62 30.37 21.69 -1.66
C VAL A 62 31.34 22.62 -2.39
N PRO A 63 32.51 22.94 -1.80
CA PRO A 63 33.50 23.76 -2.49
C PRO A 63 33.86 23.17 -3.85
N ALA A 64 33.92 24.02 -4.87
CA ALA A 64 34.03 23.60 -6.26
C ALA A 64 35.27 22.72 -6.56
N MET A 65 36.33 22.87 -5.76
CA MET A 65 37.55 22.06 -5.83
C MET A 65 37.36 20.56 -5.55
N TYR A 66 36.28 20.18 -4.84
CA TYR A 66 35.97 18.78 -4.51
C TYR A 66 34.94 18.17 -5.47
N LEU A 67 34.40 18.95 -6.41
CA LEU A 67 33.45 18.45 -7.40
C LEU A 67 34.22 17.90 -8.61
N PRO A 68 34.01 16.62 -8.98
CA PRO A 68 34.54 16.03 -10.22
C PRO A 68 34.10 16.81 -11.46
N ASP A 69 32.95 17.50 -11.39
CA ASP A 69 32.41 18.37 -12.44
C ASP A 69 33.39 19.51 -12.82
N HIS A 70 34.38 19.82 -11.97
CA HIS A 70 35.44 20.79 -12.28
C HIS A 70 36.62 20.21 -13.08
N TYR A 71 36.80 18.89 -13.07
CA TYR A 71 37.91 18.18 -13.71
C TYR A 71 37.45 17.29 -14.87
N LEU A 72 36.15 16.98 -14.93
CA LEU A 72 35.53 16.17 -15.97
C LEU A 72 34.62 17.04 -16.85
N PRO A 73 34.60 16.82 -18.18
CA PRO A 73 33.72 17.56 -19.09
C PRO A 73 32.25 17.13 -19.01
N PHE A 74 31.92 16.16 -18.16
CA PHE A 74 30.56 15.69 -17.90
C PHE A 74 30.30 15.63 -16.40
N SER A 75 29.11 16.08 -15.99
CA SER A 75 28.69 15.97 -14.60
C SER A 75 28.32 14.52 -14.28
N ILE A 76 28.75 14.02 -13.12
CA ILE A 76 28.30 12.72 -12.63
C ILE A 76 26.98 12.92 -11.88
N PRO A 77 25.84 12.43 -12.41
CA PRO A 77 24.56 12.50 -11.72
C PRO A 77 24.56 11.55 -10.50
N GLY A 78 24.04 12.01 -9.37
CA GLY A 78 23.96 11.24 -8.12
C GLY A 78 25.14 11.42 -7.18
N LEU A 79 26.13 12.25 -7.52
CA LEU A 79 27.23 12.56 -6.61
C LEU A 79 26.75 13.33 -5.39
N GLY A 80 25.85 14.29 -5.57
CA GLY A 80 25.26 15.06 -4.45
C GLY A 80 24.47 14.16 -3.51
N LEU A 81 23.79 13.12 -4.05
CA LEU A 81 23.13 12.10 -3.23
C LEU A 81 24.14 11.35 -2.33
N VAL A 82 25.28 10.92 -2.87
CA VAL A 82 26.34 10.25 -2.07
C VAL A 82 26.90 11.19 -1.00
N ILE A 83 27.18 12.44 -1.37
CA ILE A 83 27.71 13.44 -0.43
C ILE A 83 26.71 13.71 0.69
N ALA A 84 25.42 13.88 0.36
CA ALA A 84 24.36 14.06 1.34
C ALA A 84 24.25 12.87 2.28
N PHE A 85 24.29 11.64 1.76
CA PHE A 85 24.27 10.42 2.56
C PHE A 85 25.44 10.38 3.56
N VAL A 86 26.66 10.67 3.12
CA VAL A 86 27.84 10.73 3.98
C VAL A 86 27.72 11.84 5.03
N ALA A 87 27.27 13.04 4.63
CA ALA A 87 27.12 14.18 5.53
C ALA A 87 26.08 13.92 6.63
N VAL A 88 24.91 13.38 6.28
CA VAL A 88 23.86 13.01 7.24
C VAL A 88 24.34 11.90 8.17
N THR A 89 25.05 10.91 7.65
CA THR A 89 25.64 9.83 8.47
C THR A 89 26.67 10.36 9.45
N MET A 90 27.55 11.26 9.01
CA MET A 90 28.54 11.91 9.87
C MET A 90 27.89 12.78 10.94
N LEU A 91 26.82 13.48 10.60
CA LEU A 91 26.03 14.26 11.56
C LEU A 91 25.43 13.34 12.63
N GLY A 92 24.82 12.22 12.24
CA GLY A 92 24.29 11.22 13.17
C GLY A 92 25.37 10.56 14.04
N PHE A 93 26.55 10.28 13.47
CA PHE A 93 27.70 9.79 14.22
C PHE A 93 28.17 10.81 15.26
N LEU A 94 28.22 12.10 14.90
CA LEU A 94 28.62 13.15 15.83
C LEU A 94 27.64 13.29 17.00
N THR A 95 26.33 13.24 16.74
CA THR A 95 25.29 13.33 17.78
C THR A 95 25.19 12.11 18.68
N ALA A 96 25.71 10.95 18.26
CA ALA A 96 25.85 9.78 19.11
C ALA A 96 26.88 9.99 20.24
N ASN A 97 27.83 10.92 20.08
CA ASN A 97 28.81 11.25 21.11
C ASN A 97 28.31 12.36 22.04
N LEU A 98 28.72 12.32 23.31
CA LEU A 98 28.26 13.27 24.35
C LEU A 98 28.46 14.74 23.95
N VAL A 99 29.61 15.06 23.36
CA VAL A 99 29.95 16.41 22.89
C VAL A 99 29.04 16.85 21.73
N GLY A 100 28.78 15.97 20.76
CA GLY A 100 27.94 16.32 19.62
C GLY A 100 26.47 16.48 20.02
N ARG A 101 25.98 15.68 20.98
CA ARG A 101 24.66 15.89 21.58
C ARG A 101 24.55 17.28 22.21
N SER A 102 25.53 17.70 23.02
CA SER A 102 25.51 19.02 23.65
C SER A 102 25.58 20.17 22.65
N VAL A 103 26.34 20.04 21.55
CA VAL A 103 26.40 21.05 20.49
C VAL A 103 25.06 21.21 19.77
N VAL A 104 24.39 20.08 19.45
CA VAL A 104 23.07 20.13 18.82
C VAL A 104 22.03 20.71 19.77
N GLU A 105 21.98 20.27 21.02
CA GLU A 105 21.07 20.82 22.05
C GLU A 105 21.29 22.33 22.25
N PHE A 106 22.54 22.80 22.25
CA PHE A 106 22.83 24.23 22.32
C PHE A 106 22.29 25.00 21.11
N GLY A 107 22.46 24.44 19.89
CA GLY A 107 21.88 24.99 18.68
C GLY A 107 20.35 25.05 18.72
N GLU A 108 19.72 24.01 19.26
CA GLU A 108 18.26 23.95 19.46
C GLU A 108 17.79 25.02 20.43
N VAL A 109 18.50 25.25 21.54
CA VAL A 109 18.18 26.31 22.51
C VAL A 109 18.30 27.69 21.87
N LEU A 110 19.31 27.92 21.02
CA LEU A 110 19.50 29.19 20.33
C LEU A 110 18.37 29.44 19.32
N LEU A 111 17.98 28.42 18.54
CA LEU A 111 16.86 28.49 17.62
C LEU A 111 15.53 28.68 18.36
N ALA A 112 15.36 28.00 19.50
CA ALA A 112 14.18 28.09 20.35
C ALA A 112 13.98 29.48 20.98
N ARG A 113 15.00 30.34 21.01
CA ARG A 113 14.89 31.73 21.48
C ARG A 113 14.38 32.70 20.41
N THR A 114 14.24 32.27 19.16
CA THR A 114 13.68 33.10 18.10
C THR A 114 12.15 32.97 18.08
N PRO A 115 11.37 34.03 18.41
CA PRO A 115 9.93 33.92 18.70
C PRO A 115 9.06 33.36 17.57
N VAL A 116 9.51 33.50 16.32
CA VAL A 116 8.75 33.07 15.13
C VAL A 116 9.17 31.68 14.64
N ILE A 117 10.46 31.34 14.73
CA ILE A 117 11.01 30.09 14.16
C ILE A 117 10.95 28.95 15.17
N SER A 118 10.99 29.26 16.47
CA SER A 118 11.00 28.27 17.56
C SER A 118 9.79 27.32 17.55
N GLY A 119 8.58 27.85 17.31
CA GLY A 119 7.36 27.03 17.23
C GLY A 119 7.38 26.05 16.06
N LEU A 120 7.78 26.53 14.88
CA LEU A 120 7.91 25.71 13.67
C LEU A 120 8.99 24.62 13.85
N TYR A 121 10.16 24.98 14.38
CA TYR A 121 11.24 24.04 14.61
C TYR A 121 10.84 22.95 15.61
N ARG A 122 10.23 23.33 16.75
CA ARG A 122 9.75 22.38 17.76
C ARG A 122 8.67 21.44 17.20
N GLY A 123 7.71 21.99 16.44
CA GLY A 123 6.67 21.19 15.80
C GLY A 123 7.25 20.19 14.78
N LEU A 124 8.16 20.65 13.92
CA LEU A 124 8.85 19.76 12.97
C LEU A 124 9.65 18.69 13.69
N ARG A 125 10.49 19.06 14.67
CA ARG A 125 11.28 18.13 15.47
C ARG A 125 10.40 17.06 16.12
N GLN A 126 9.28 17.46 16.72
CA GLN A 126 8.32 16.54 17.32
C GLN A 126 7.71 15.57 16.29
N ILE A 127 7.38 16.05 15.09
CA ILE A 127 6.88 15.19 14.00
C ILE A 127 7.95 14.17 13.61
N PHE A 128 9.20 14.60 13.41
CA PHE A 128 10.31 13.70 13.09
C PHE A 128 10.57 12.70 14.22
N GLU A 129 10.62 13.13 15.47
CA GLU A 129 10.76 12.23 16.63
C GLU A 129 9.63 11.22 16.71
N THR A 130 8.38 11.63 16.46
CA THR A 130 7.23 10.73 16.51
C THR A 130 7.27 9.70 15.38
N LEU A 131 7.57 10.12 14.14
CA LEU A 131 7.63 9.23 12.98
C LEU A 131 8.80 8.25 13.02
N PHE A 132 9.94 8.66 13.57
CA PHE A 132 11.18 7.88 13.57
C PHE A 132 11.57 7.29 14.94
N SER A 133 10.79 7.54 16.00
CA SER A 133 10.99 6.84 17.27
C SER A 133 10.74 5.34 17.09
N ALA A 134 11.65 4.51 17.59
CA ALA A 134 11.52 3.04 17.56
C ALA A 134 10.22 2.53 18.23
N ASN A 135 9.58 3.38 19.04
CA ASN A 135 8.33 3.12 19.75
C ASN A 135 7.09 3.81 19.11
N GLY A 136 7.23 4.47 17.96
CA GLY A 136 6.16 5.17 17.25
C GLY A 136 5.16 4.22 16.60
N THR A 137 4.24 3.67 17.37
CA THR A 137 3.08 2.87 16.93
C THR A 137 2.00 3.71 16.24
N SER A 138 2.36 4.74 15.48
CA SER A 138 1.37 5.77 15.14
C SER A 138 0.37 5.38 14.05
N PHE A 139 0.55 4.28 13.30
CA PHE A 139 -0.45 3.73 12.37
C PHE A 139 -0.17 2.26 12.08
N ARG A 140 -0.15 1.38 13.09
CA ARG A 140 0.15 -0.05 12.85
C ARG A 140 -1.07 -0.94 12.70
N THR A 141 -2.22 -0.47 13.13
CA THR A 141 -3.42 -1.29 13.20
C THR A 141 -4.48 -0.73 12.27
N VAL A 142 -5.06 -1.61 11.48
CA VAL A 142 -6.21 -1.32 10.63
C VAL A 142 -7.45 -1.82 11.36
N GLY A 143 -8.56 -1.11 11.27
CA GLY A 143 -9.82 -1.54 11.83
C GLY A 143 -11.00 -1.27 10.92
N LEU A 144 -12.16 -1.77 11.32
CA LEU A 144 -13.46 -1.42 10.78
C LEU A 144 -14.27 -0.68 11.84
N VAL A 145 -14.92 0.40 11.42
CA VAL A 145 -15.90 1.14 12.23
C VAL A 145 -17.19 1.30 11.44
N GLN A 146 -18.30 1.45 12.16
CA GLN A 146 -19.57 1.71 11.51
C GLN A 146 -19.66 3.16 11.03
N PHE A 147 -19.74 3.36 9.72
CA PHE A 147 -19.83 4.68 9.09
C PHE A 147 -20.36 4.57 7.65
N PRO A 148 -21.28 5.45 7.19
CA PRO A 148 -21.87 6.58 7.93
C PRO A 148 -23.08 6.19 8.79
N VAL A 149 -23.68 5.01 8.57
CA VAL A 149 -24.88 4.54 9.29
C VAL A 149 -24.67 3.14 9.88
N LYS A 150 -25.53 2.75 10.81
CA LYS A 150 -25.46 1.43 11.43
C LYS A 150 -25.57 0.31 10.39
N GLY A 151 -24.72 -0.70 10.52
CA GLY A 151 -24.63 -1.83 9.57
C GLY A 151 -23.79 -1.56 8.32
N THR A 152 -23.24 -0.35 8.14
CA THR A 152 -22.25 -0.04 7.10
C THR A 152 -20.87 0.13 7.72
N TRP A 153 -19.83 -0.42 7.10
CA TRP A 153 -18.48 -0.50 7.68
C TRP A 153 -17.46 0.19 6.79
N SER A 154 -16.59 0.98 7.40
CA SER A 154 -15.48 1.67 6.75
C SER A 154 -14.15 1.21 7.33
N VAL A 155 -13.15 1.05 6.45
CA VAL A 155 -11.77 0.80 6.83
C VAL A 155 -11.18 2.06 7.45
N VAL A 156 -10.50 1.91 8.58
CA VAL A 156 -9.86 3.00 9.30
C VAL A 156 -8.46 2.62 9.77
N PHE A 157 -7.63 3.62 9.99
CA PHE A 157 -6.29 3.46 10.55
C PHE A 157 -6.26 3.95 11.99
N LEU A 158 -5.85 3.09 12.91
CA LEU A 158 -5.75 3.43 14.33
C LEU A 158 -4.45 4.19 14.58
N SER A 159 -4.58 5.31 15.27
CA SER A 159 -3.49 6.17 15.72
C SER A 159 -3.11 5.87 17.18
N ALA A 160 -2.35 6.77 17.80
CA ALA A 160 -2.08 6.71 19.23
C ALA A 160 -3.37 6.78 20.08
N PRO A 161 -3.36 6.18 21.29
CA PRO A 161 -4.40 6.42 22.29
C PRO A 161 -4.58 7.91 22.58
N ALA A 162 -5.78 8.31 23.01
CA ALA A 162 -6.04 9.69 23.35
C ALA A 162 -5.16 10.12 24.55
N GLY A 163 -4.62 11.34 24.48
CA GLY A 163 -3.88 11.91 25.61
C GLY A 163 -4.78 12.08 26.84
N THR A 164 -4.19 12.15 28.03
CA THR A 164 -4.90 12.17 29.32
C THR A 164 -6.03 13.20 29.40
N GLU A 165 -5.83 14.40 28.84
CA GLU A 165 -6.86 15.46 28.85
C GLU A 165 -8.06 15.10 27.98
N VAL A 166 -7.82 14.63 26.75
CA VAL A 166 -8.87 14.19 25.83
C VAL A 166 -9.60 12.97 26.39
N GLN A 167 -8.86 12.01 26.92
CA GLN A 167 -9.39 10.81 27.57
C GLN A 167 -10.36 11.17 28.69
N SER A 168 -9.95 12.09 29.58
CA SER A 168 -10.76 12.54 30.71
C SER A 168 -11.99 13.33 30.28
N ALA A 169 -11.87 14.14 29.22
CA ALA A 169 -12.99 14.91 28.68
C ALA A 169 -14.03 14.00 28.01
N LEU A 170 -13.60 12.99 27.24
CA LEU A 170 -14.50 12.05 26.58
C LEU A 170 -15.20 11.14 27.59
N ALA A 171 -14.46 10.60 28.57
CA ALA A 171 -15.03 9.76 29.63
C ALA A 171 -16.15 10.45 30.42
N ARG A 172 -16.10 11.77 30.58
CA ARG A 172 -17.15 12.55 31.26
C ARG A 172 -18.40 12.79 30.42
N ASN A 173 -18.29 12.68 29.10
CA ASN A 173 -19.34 13.12 28.15
C ASN A 173 -19.92 11.98 27.30
N ASP A 174 -19.39 10.76 27.41
CA ASP A 174 -19.80 9.64 26.55
C ASP A 174 -21.05 8.88 27.01
N GLY A 175 -21.57 9.22 28.20
CA GLY A 175 -22.77 8.61 28.76
C GLY A 175 -22.61 7.14 29.14
N ARG A 176 -21.38 6.59 29.16
CA ARG A 176 -21.12 5.23 29.61
C ARG A 176 -21.08 5.14 31.14
N PRO A 177 -21.48 4.01 31.74
CA PRO A 177 -21.46 3.84 33.19
C PRO A 177 -20.04 3.93 33.76
N GLU A 178 -19.90 4.55 34.95
CA GLU A 178 -18.64 4.56 35.69
C GLU A 178 -18.21 3.10 35.99
N GLY A 179 -17.11 2.65 35.36
CA GLY A 179 -16.57 1.30 35.51
C GLY A 179 -16.38 0.53 34.20
N GLU A 180 -16.99 0.98 33.10
CA GLU A 180 -16.57 0.54 31.77
C GLU A 180 -15.25 1.23 31.39
N GLY A 181 -14.33 0.49 30.79
CA GLY A 181 -13.06 1.06 30.34
C GLY A 181 -13.31 2.14 29.31
N HIS A 182 -13.18 3.40 29.71
CA HIS A 182 -13.07 4.52 28.78
C HIS A 182 -11.66 4.46 28.20
N ASP A 183 -11.44 3.60 27.21
CA ASP A 183 -10.22 3.56 26.40
C ASP A 183 -10.56 4.11 25.01
N TYR A 184 -10.03 5.29 24.72
CA TYR A 184 -10.32 6.03 23.50
C TYR A 184 -9.07 6.04 22.63
N VAL A 185 -9.24 5.65 21.38
CA VAL A 185 -8.14 5.61 20.41
C VAL A 185 -8.45 6.58 19.26
N GLY A 186 -7.43 7.27 18.78
CA GLY A 186 -7.53 8.10 17.60
C GLY A 186 -7.76 7.24 16.38
N VAL A 187 -8.77 7.57 15.57
CA VAL A 187 -9.14 6.83 14.37
C VAL A 187 -9.10 7.79 13.19
N PHE A 188 -8.36 7.41 12.15
CA PHE A 188 -8.35 8.11 10.87
C PHE A 188 -9.16 7.32 9.83
N LEU A 189 -10.26 7.92 9.38
CA LEU A 189 -11.12 7.40 8.31
C LEU A 189 -10.72 8.07 6.99
N PRO A 190 -10.03 7.35 6.07
CA PRO A 190 -9.61 7.89 4.80
C PRO A 190 -10.76 8.03 3.80
N CYS A 191 -10.64 8.97 2.87
CA CYS A 191 -11.54 9.10 1.72
C CYS A 191 -11.00 8.31 0.52
N ALA A 192 -11.79 7.39 -0.04
CA ALA A 192 -11.40 6.74 -1.30
C ALA A 192 -11.59 7.70 -2.50
N PRO A 193 -10.70 7.70 -3.52
CA PRO A 193 -9.48 6.89 -3.65
C PRO A 193 -8.21 7.56 -3.08
N ASN A 194 -8.32 8.70 -2.40
CA ASN A 194 -7.15 9.42 -1.89
C ASN A 194 -6.96 9.22 -0.36
N PRO A 195 -6.11 8.28 0.09
CA PRO A 195 -5.97 7.93 1.50
C PRO A 195 -5.29 9.02 2.33
N THR A 196 -4.81 10.11 1.71
CA THR A 196 -4.21 11.24 2.44
C THR A 196 -5.24 12.22 2.96
N THR A 197 -6.51 12.10 2.54
CA THR A 197 -7.62 12.94 3.04
C THR A 197 -8.61 12.07 3.79
N GLY A 198 -9.32 12.66 4.75
CA GLY A 198 -10.20 11.89 5.61
C GLY A 198 -10.66 12.66 6.84
N PHE A 199 -11.31 11.94 7.73
CA PHE A 199 -11.74 12.43 9.03
C PHE A 199 -10.89 11.82 10.13
N PHE A 200 -10.53 12.62 11.12
CA PHE A 200 -9.91 12.14 12.35
C PHE A 200 -10.87 12.37 13.50
N TYR A 201 -11.09 11.34 14.32
CA TYR A 201 -11.93 11.42 15.50
C TYR A 201 -11.54 10.32 16.50
N TYR A 202 -11.96 10.48 17.76
CA TYR A 202 -11.74 9.47 18.79
C TYR A 202 -12.96 8.55 18.89
N LEU A 203 -12.70 7.25 19.01
CA LEU A 203 -13.73 6.26 19.30
C LEU A 203 -13.30 5.39 20.49
N PRO A 204 -14.28 4.86 21.25
CA PRO A 204 -14.01 3.81 22.21
C PRO A 204 -13.44 2.59 21.50
N ARG A 205 -12.35 2.01 22.01
CA ARG A 205 -11.71 0.85 21.38
C ARG A 205 -12.67 -0.33 21.20
N SER A 206 -13.66 -0.47 22.08
CA SER A 206 -14.71 -1.48 22.01
C SER A 206 -15.60 -1.39 20.77
N GLU A 207 -15.64 -0.25 20.08
CA GLU A 207 -16.44 -0.03 18.88
C GLU A 207 -15.66 -0.30 17.58
N ILE A 208 -14.41 -0.73 17.70
CA ILE A 208 -13.50 -0.95 16.58
C ILE A 208 -13.27 -2.45 16.41
N ILE A 209 -13.48 -2.95 15.20
CA ILE A 209 -13.09 -4.32 14.84
C ILE A 209 -11.69 -4.26 14.25
N GLU A 210 -10.68 -4.67 15.01
CA GLU A 210 -9.30 -4.73 14.51
C GLU A 210 -9.14 -5.82 13.43
N LEU A 211 -8.49 -5.46 12.32
CA LEU A 211 -8.21 -6.35 11.20
C LEU A 211 -6.76 -6.82 11.23
N ASN A 212 -6.55 -8.10 10.92
CA ASN A 212 -5.21 -8.67 10.75
C ASN A 212 -4.71 -8.52 9.30
N ILE A 213 -4.68 -7.29 8.80
CA ILE A 213 -4.12 -6.95 7.48
C ILE A 213 -3.05 -5.87 7.65
N SER A 214 -2.12 -5.81 6.70
CA SER A 214 -1.11 -4.76 6.72
C SER A 214 -1.73 -3.40 6.39
N VAL A 215 -1.13 -2.34 6.94
CA VAL A 215 -1.53 -0.94 6.66
C VAL A 215 -1.38 -0.62 5.17
N ASP A 216 -0.37 -1.20 4.52
CA ASP A 216 -0.13 -1.06 3.09
C ASP A 216 -1.25 -1.70 2.26
N ASP A 217 -1.69 -2.90 2.63
CA ASP A 217 -2.79 -3.58 1.91
C ASP A 217 -4.14 -2.88 2.14
N ALA A 218 -4.38 -2.35 3.33
CA ALA A 218 -5.53 -1.50 3.60
C ALA A 218 -5.48 -0.19 2.80
N ALA A 219 -4.30 0.43 2.66
CA ALA A 219 -4.13 1.62 1.84
C ALA A 219 -4.39 1.33 0.35
N LYS A 220 -3.91 0.20 -0.19
CA LYS A 220 -4.22 -0.25 -1.56
C LYS A 220 -5.72 -0.48 -1.76
N LEU A 221 -6.38 -1.09 -0.79
CA LEU A 221 -7.83 -1.31 -0.81
C LEU A 221 -8.59 0.02 -0.93
N VAL A 222 -8.23 1.02 -0.10
CA VAL A 222 -8.86 2.36 -0.14
C VAL A 222 -8.52 3.10 -1.44
N MET A 223 -7.26 3.07 -1.88
CA MET A 223 -6.81 3.75 -3.10
C MET A 223 -7.45 3.20 -4.37
N SER A 224 -7.70 1.90 -4.39
CA SER A 224 -8.37 1.22 -5.51
C SER A 224 -9.90 1.29 -5.42
N ALA A 225 -10.46 2.00 -4.43
CA ALA A 225 -11.89 2.05 -4.15
C ALA A 225 -12.53 0.64 -4.05
N GLY A 226 -11.82 -0.30 -3.43
CA GLY A 226 -12.30 -1.67 -3.23
C GLY A 226 -11.98 -2.67 -4.35
N VAL A 227 -11.38 -2.21 -5.47
CA VAL A 227 -11.04 -3.09 -6.60
C VAL A 227 -9.92 -4.07 -6.25
N ILE A 228 -8.95 -3.65 -5.45
CA ILE A 228 -7.87 -4.50 -4.95
C ILE A 228 -8.22 -4.94 -3.53
N GLN A 229 -8.51 -6.22 -3.37
CA GLN A 229 -8.73 -6.81 -2.05
C GLN A 229 -7.40 -7.27 -1.43
N PRO A 230 -7.17 -7.05 -0.12
CA PRO A 230 -6.03 -7.64 0.59
C PRO A 230 -6.07 -9.17 0.42
N GLU A 231 -5.01 -9.77 -0.12
CA GLU A 231 -4.95 -11.22 -0.23
C GLU A 231 -4.66 -11.83 1.13
N ASP A 232 -5.45 -12.84 1.56
CA ASP A 232 -5.05 -13.73 2.65
C ASP A 232 -4.00 -14.71 2.12
N PRO A 233 -2.72 -14.59 2.52
CA PRO A 233 -1.67 -15.48 2.04
C PRO A 233 -1.98 -16.96 2.37
N GLN A 234 -2.68 -17.23 3.46
CA GLN A 234 -3.06 -18.59 3.84
C GLN A 234 -4.23 -19.13 3.01
N GLY A 235 -5.24 -18.31 2.74
CA GLY A 235 -6.35 -18.64 1.84
C GLY A 235 -5.87 -19.02 0.44
N ARG A 236 -4.90 -18.30 -0.11
CA ARG A 236 -4.28 -18.64 -1.41
C ARG A 236 -3.49 -19.93 -1.39
N LEU A 237 -2.67 -20.15 -0.35
CA LEU A 237 -1.92 -21.40 -0.20
C LEU A 237 -2.85 -22.60 -0.06
N ASN A 238 -3.94 -22.46 0.70
CA ASN A 238 -4.96 -23.49 0.86
C ASN A 238 -5.74 -23.75 -0.45
N ALA A 239 -6.08 -22.69 -1.19
CA ALA A 239 -6.73 -22.82 -2.50
C ALA A 239 -5.81 -23.50 -3.52
N MET A 240 -4.54 -23.09 -3.60
CA MET A 240 -3.53 -23.72 -4.47
C MET A 240 -3.29 -25.18 -4.06
N ALA A 241 -3.20 -25.47 -2.77
CA ALA A 241 -3.06 -26.85 -2.27
C ALA A 241 -4.30 -27.70 -2.60
N ALA A 242 -5.51 -27.13 -2.54
CA ALA A 242 -6.74 -27.82 -2.94
C ALA A 242 -6.75 -28.11 -4.45
N THR A 243 -6.36 -27.15 -5.29
CA THR A 243 -6.24 -27.35 -6.74
C THR A 243 -5.17 -28.38 -7.11
N LEU A 244 -4.05 -28.41 -6.39
CA LEU A 244 -3.01 -29.42 -6.60
C LEU A 244 -3.49 -30.81 -6.20
N ARG A 245 -4.24 -30.94 -5.10
CA ARG A 245 -4.83 -32.22 -4.66
C ARG A 245 -5.86 -32.74 -5.66
N SER A 246 -6.73 -31.87 -6.21
CA SER A 246 -7.70 -32.28 -7.23
C SER A 246 -7.01 -32.72 -8.52
N ALA A 247 -5.99 -31.98 -8.96
CA ALA A 247 -5.19 -32.36 -10.14
C ALA A 247 -4.44 -33.70 -9.94
N GLN A 248 -3.88 -33.93 -8.75
CA GLN A 248 -3.24 -35.21 -8.40
C GLN A 248 -4.24 -36.36 -8.40
N SER A 249 -5.44 -36.17 -7.84
CA SER A 249 -6.48 -37.21 -7.83
C SER A 249 -7.00 -37.55 -9.23
N GLU A 250 -7.14 -36.56 -10.11
CA GLU A 250 -7.53 -36.77 -11.51
C GLU A 250 -6.44 -37.52 -12.28
N GLN A 251 -5.17 -37.21 -12.00
CA GLN A 251 -4.02 -37.85 -12.62
C GLN A 251 -3.82 -39.29 -12.11
N GLU A 252 -4.07 -39.57 -10.83
CA GLU A 252 -4.08 -40.93 -10.27
C GLU A 252 -5.20 -41.78 -10.85
N GLN A 253 -6.42 -41.23 -10.98
CA GLN A 253 -7.54 -41.93 -11.61
C GLN A 253 -7.31 -42.20 -13.09
N ALA A 254 -6.71 -41.25 -13.82
CA ALA A 254 -6.33 -41.44 -15.22
C ALA A 254 -5.25 -42.53 -15.37
N ASN A 255 -4.26 -42.56 -14.47
CA ASN A 255 -3.19 -43.55 -14.47
C ASN A 255 -3.69 -44.95 -14.06
N GLU A 256 -4.61 -45.04 -13.11
CA GLU A 256 -5.25 -46.31 -12.72
C GLU A 256 -6.13 -46.87 -13.85
N LYS A 257 -6.87 -46.01 -14.56
CA LYS A 257 -7.66 -46.39 -15.73
C LYS A 257 -6.77 -46.90 -16.88
N ALA A 258 -5.66 -46.20 -17.16
CA ALA A 258 -4.67 -46.62 -18.14
C ALA A 258 -3.98 -47.96 -17.78
N ARG A 259 -3.81 -48.26 -16.48
CA ARG A 259 -3.23 -49.52 -16.00
C ARG A 259 -4.20 -50.71 -16.10
N ARG A 260 -5.52 -50.48 -16.15
CA ARG A 260 -6.56 -51.52 -16.30
C ARG A 260 -6.88 -51.88 -17.76
N GLU A 261 -6.55 -51.00 -18.71
CA GLU A 261 -6.83 -51.21 -20.14
C GLU A 261 -5.95 -52.24 -20.90
N PRO A 262 -4.69 -52.56 -20.55
CA PRO A 262 -3.90 -53.48 -21.38
C PRO A 262 -4.29 -54.96 -21.24
N ALA A 263 -5.12 -55.34 -20.26
CA ALA A 263 -5.47 -56.75 -20.02
C ALA A 263 -6.69 -57.25 -20.81
N ARG A 264 -7.38 -56.39 -21.58
CA ARG A 264 -8.59 -56.77 -22.34
C ARG A 264 -8.33 -57.13 -23.81
N GLN A 265 -7.14 -56.85 -24.35
CA GLN A 265 -6.86 -57.05 -25.78
C GLN A 265 -6.31 -58.45 -26.11
N ASP A 266 -5.81 -59.20 -25.13
CA ASP A 266 -5.28 -60.56 -25.35
C ASP A 266 -6.32 -61.68 -25.16
N ALA A 267 -7.56 -61.37 -24.78
CA ALA A 267 -8.61 -62.37 -24.55
C ALA A 267 -9.56 -62.61 -25.76
N SER A 268 -9.34 -61.95 -26.91
CA SER A 268 -10.18 -62.14 -28.11
C SER A 268 -9.47 -62.78 -29.32
N ILE A 269 -8.26 -63.32 -29.15
CA ILE A 269 -7.56 -64.09 -30.20
C ILE A 269 -7.18 -65.46 -29.62
N SER A 270 -8.18 -66.32 -29.46
CA SER A 270 -8.05 -67.79 -29.44
C SER A 270 -9.47 -68.37 -29.56
N MET A 271 -10.01 -68.31 -30.77
CA MET A 271 -10.98 -69.26 -31.28
C MET A 271 -10.46 -69.75 -32.63
#